data_AF-A0A523R3X2-F1
#
_entry.id   AF-A0A523R3X2-F1
#
_cell.length_a   1.000
_cell.length_b   1.000
_cell.length_c   1.000
_cell.angle_alpha   90.00
_cell.angle_beta   90.00
_cell.angle_gamma   90.00
#
_symmetry.space_group_name_H-M   'P 1'
#
loop_
_entity.id
_entity.type
_entity.pdbx_description
1 polymer ?
#
loop_
_entity_poly.entity_id
_entity_poly.type
_entity_poly.pdbx_seq_one_letter_code
_entity_poly.pdbx_strand_id
1 'polypeptide(L)' 'MNKDEMKNWIDNASYEQLLSRWRLAPIGDLMFQGEIGDYYGEVMKKKRGEVGNEEHVRASKSIGWK' A
#
# COMPACT_ATOMS: atom_id res chain seq x y z
N MET A 1 10.20 -12.34 -2.89
CA MET A 1 8.82 -12.76 -2.61
C MET A 1 8.22 -13.29 -3.90
N ASN A 2 7.60 -14.46 -3.86
CA ASN A 2 6.74 -14.92 -4.95
C ASN A 2 5.38 -14.18 -4.90
N LYS A 3 4.52 -14.41 -5.89
CA LYS A 3 3.21 -13.73 -5.99
C LYS A 3 2.32 -13.95 -4.77
N ASP A 4 2.28 -15.17 -4.24
CA ASP A 4 1.42 -15.51 -3.11
C ASP A 4 1.90 -14.85 -1.81
N GLU A 5 3.22 -14.80 -1.61
CA GLU A 5 3.83 -14.06 -0.50
C GLU A 5 3.55 -12.56 -0.60
N MET A 6 3.56 -11.99 -1.81
CA MET A 6 3.23 -10.58 -2.05
C MET A 6 1.78 -10.28 -1.70
N LYS A 7 0.83 -11.08 -2.20
CA LYS A 7 -0.60 -10.93 -1.88
C LYS A 7 -0.84 -11.07 -0.38
N ASN A 8 -0.24 -12.09 0.26
CA ASN A 8 -0.37 -12.28 1.69
C ASN A 8 0.18 -11.09 2.50
N TRP A 9 1.29 -10.49 2.07
CA TRP A 9 1.78 -9.27 2.70
C TRP A 9 0.81 -8.10 2.52
N ILE A 10 0.25 -7.91 1.33
CA ILE A 10 -0.72 -6.84 1.04
C ILE A 10 -1.97 -6.98 1.92
N ASP A 11 -2.48 -8.21 2.08
CA ASP A 11 -3.65 -8.49 2.91
C ASP A 11 -3.42 -8.15 4.37
N ASN A 12 -2.25 -8.48 4.91
CA ASN A 12 -1.92 -8.26 6.31
C ASN A 12 -1.37 -6.86 6.60
N ALA A 13 -0.94 -6.10 5.60
CA ALA A 13 -0.38 -4.75 5.78
C ALA A 13 -1.45 -3.74 6.21
N SER A 14 -1.14 -2.90 7.20
CA SER A 14 -2.01 -1.76 7.54
C SER A 14 -2.09 -0.75 6.40
N TYR A 15 -3.12 0.11 6.42
CA TYR A 15 -3.23 1.20 5.44
C TYR A 15 -1.98 2.08 5.40
N GLU A 16 -1.40 2.40 6.56
CA GLU A 16 -0.18 3.22 6.65
C GLU A 16 1.04 2.48 6.06
N GLN A 17 1.16 1.16 6.29
CA GLN A 17 2.24 0.37 5.70
C GLN A 17 2.14 0.30 4.18
N LEU A 18 0.92 0.16 3.66
CA LEU A 18 0.68 0.25 2.22
C LEU A 18 1.07 1.65 1.70
N LEU A 19 0.54 2.72 2.30
CA LEU A 19 0.84 4.08 1.88
C LEU A 19 2.35 4.41 1.92
N SER A 20 3.05 3.93 2.95
CA SER A 20 4.49 4.10 3.11
C SER A 20 5.26 3.42 1.99
N ARG A 21 4.94 2.16 1.69
CA ARG A 21 5.57 1.42 0.60
C ARG A 21 5.30 2.08 -0.75
N TRP A 22 4.08 2.52 -1.00
CA TRP A 22 3.71 3.22 -2.24
C TRP A 22 4.54 4.49 -2.46
N ARG A 23 4.89 5.22 -1.39
CA ARG A 23 5.66 6.47 -1.48
C ARG A 23 7.17 6.28 -1.56
N LEU A 24 7.70 5.24 -0.93
CA LEU A 24 9.14 5.09 -0.70
C LEU A 24 9.79 3.98 -1.52
N ALA A 25 9.00 3.14 -2.17
CA ALA A 25 9.55 2.09 -3.02
C ALA A 25 10.25 2.66 -4.26
N PRO A 26 11.31 2.00 -4.76
CA PRO A 26 11.99 2.42 -5.97
C PRO A 26 11.06 2.27 -7.18
N ILE A 27 11.32 3.10 -8.20
CA ILE A 27 10.65 2.99 -9.49
C ILE A 27 10.90 1.59 -10.06
N GLY A 28 9.82 0.92 -10.46
CA GLY A 28 9.88 -0.44 -11.02
C GLY A 28 9.74 -1.56 -9.99
N ASP A 29 9.37 -1.28 -8.74
CA ASP A 29 9.05 -2.34 -7.76
C ASP A 29 7.91 -3.24 -8.29
N LEU A 30 8.16 -4.56 -8.26
CA LEU A 30 7.24 -5.60 -8.71
C LEU A 30 5.91 -5.60 -7.95
N MET A 31 5.87 -5.04 -6.73
CA MET A 31 4.66 -4.87 -5.94
C MET A 31 3.61 -3.97 -6.61
N PHE A 32 4.01 -3.18 -7.61
CA PHE A 32 3.14 -2.26 -8.33
C PHE A 32 3.03 -2.60 -9.82
N GLN A 33 3.36 -3.84 -10.21
CA GLN A 33 3.35 -4.27 -11.61
C GLN A 33 2.43 -5.46 -11.83
N GLY A 34 1.77 -5.45 -12.99
CA GLY A 34 0.85 -6.51 -13.42
C GLY A 34 -0.19 -6.85 -12.36
N GLU A 35 -0.50 -8.14 -12.26
CA GLU A 35 -1.51 -8.69 -11.35
C GLU A 35 -1.30 -8.28 -9.88
N ILE A 36 -0.05 -8.20 -9.40
CA ILE A 36 0.23 -7.80 -8.02
C ILE A 36 -0.04 -6.32 -7.82
N GLY A 37 0.33 -5.48 -8.78
CA GLY A 37 0.03 -4.04 -8.74
C GLY A 37 -1.47 -3.74 -8.77
N ASP A 38 -2.21 -4.44 -9.61
CA ASP A 38 -3.67 -4.31 -9.68
C ASP A 38 -4.30 -4.68 -8.32
N TYR A 39 -3.89 -5.82 -7.77
CA TYR A 39 -4.35 -6.28 -6.46
C TYR A 39 -3.98 -5.31 -5.32
N TYR A 40 -2.75 -4.77 -5.36
CA TYR A 40 -2.30 -3.76 -4.43
C TYR A 40 -3.22 -2.53 -4.46
N GLY A 41 -3.56 -2.05 -5.65
CA GLY A 41 -4.45 -0.91 -5.85
C GLY A 41 -5.84 -1.14 -5.28
N GLU A 42 -6.41 -2.33 -5.48
CA GLU A 42 -7.71 -2.71 -4.93
C GLU A 42 -7.72 -2.72 -3.40
N VAL A 43 -6.75 -3.40 -2.79
CA VAL A 43 -6.65 -3.48 -1.32
C VAL A 43 -6.38 -2.11 -0.71
N MET A 44 -5.51 -1.31 -1.35
CA MET A 44 -5.21 0.05 -0.92
C MET A 44 -6.46 0.95 -0.94
N LYS A 45 -7.27 0.86 -2.01
CA LYS A 45 -8.53 1.60 -2.13
C LYS A 45 -9.54 1.15 -1.07
N LYS A 46 -9.67 -0.14 -0.84
CA LYS A 46 -10.55 -0.71 0.19
C LYS A 46 -10.16 -0.20 1.58
N LYS A 47 -8.89 -0.39 1.96
CA LYS A 47 -8.39 0.05 3.28
C LYS A 47 -8.46 1.57 3.44
N ARG A 48 -8.24 2.35 2.39
CA ARG A 48 -8.46 3.82 2.42
C ARG A 48 -9.91 4.18 2.74
N GLY A 49 -10.87 3.43 2.19
CA GLY A 49 -12.30 3.61 2.48
C GLY A 49 -12.65 3.25 3.92
N GLU A 50 -12.07 2.16 4.45
CA GLU A 50 -12.30 1.69 5.83
C GLU A 50 -11.74 2.65 6.88
N VAL A 51 -10.53 3.17 6.67
CA VAL A 51 -9.88 4.06 7.64
C VAL A 51 -10.41 5.49 7.63
N GLY A 52 -11.02 5.92 6.52
CA GLY A 52 -11.57 7.25 6.38
C GLY A 52 -10.52 8.36 6.17
N ASN A 53 -11.03 9.59 6.01
CA ASN A 53 -10.20 10.72 5.59
C ASN A 53 -9.23 11.21 6.68
N GLU A 54 -9.63 11.21 7.95
CA GLU A 54 -8.79 11.68 9.05
C GLU A 54 -7.54 10.81 9.21
N GLU A 55 -7.74 9.49 9.20
CA GLU A 55 -6.66 8.51 9.26
C GLU A 55 -5.73 8.63 8.04
N HIS A 56 -6.31 8.77 6.85
CA HIS A 56 -5.54 9.00 5.64
C HIS A 56 -4.61 10.22 5.75
N VAL A 57 -5.15 11.35 6.24
CA VAL A 57 -4.36 12.57 6.44
C VAL A 57 -3.27 12.36 7.50
N ARG A 58 -3.59 11.68 8.61
CA ARG A 58 -2.60 11.37 9.65
C ARG A 58 -1.47 10.50 9.11
N ALA A 59 -1.79 9.37 8.47
CA ALA A 59 -0.81 8.46 7.88
C ALA A 59 0.06 9.18 6.82
N SER A 60 -0.56 9.98 5.93
CA SER A 60 0.17 10.76 4.93
C SER A 60 1.15 11.75 5.55
N LYS A 61 0.79 12.39 6.67
CA LYS A 61 1.67 13.32 7.40
C LYS A 61 2.78 12.59 8.17
N SER A 62 2.45 11.45 8.78
CA SER A 62 3.38 10.57 9.52
C SER A 62 4.53 10.09 8.62
N ILE A 63 4.22 9.65 7.40
CA ILE A 63 5.22 9.18 6.43
C ILE A 63 6.13 10.32 5.97
N GLY A 64 5.57 11.51 5.75
CA GLY A 64 6.29 12.69 5.29
C GLY A 64 6.87 12.56 3.88
N TRP A 65 7.86 13.41 3.60
CA TRP A 65 8.80 13.32 2.48
C TRP A 65 10.19 13.19 3.10
N LYS A 66 10.92 12.12 2.77
CA LYS A 66 12.31 11.94 3.19
C LYS A 66 13.26 12.30 2.06
#